data_AF-A0A0P9SU28-F1
#
_entry.id   AF-A0A0P9SU28-F1
#
_cell.length_a   1.000
_cell.length_b   1.000
_cell.length_c   1.000
_cell.angle_alpha   90.00
_cell.angle_beta   90.00
_cell.angle_gamma   90.00
#
_symmetry.space_group_name_H-M   'P 1'
#
loop_
_entity.id
_entity.type
_entity.pdbx_description
1 polymer ?
#
loop_
_entity_poly.entity_id
_entity_poly.type
_entity_poly.pdbx_seq_one_letter_code
_entity_poly.pdbx_strand_id
1 'polypeptide(L)'
;MPNAQIEAVQLDKNKENSFEDIWPKVTKLNLYDPLTLLASVPGAAKLLFKPKAIHTEGFGVVEQVGPDDVTHPEKAKLLLSALAKSALVQS
;
A
#
# COMPACT_ATOMS: atom_id res chain seq x y z
N MET A 1 4.60 23.85 -46.52
CA MET A 1 5.52 22.81 -46.01
C MET A 1 4.80 22.02 -44.91
N PRO A 2 4.33 20.79 -45.16
CA PRO A 2 3.56 20.00 -44.20
C PRO A 2 4.40 19.26 -43.13
N ASN A 3 5.72 19.19 -43.29
CA ASN A 3 6.59 18.34 -42.45
C ASN A 3 6.82 18.87 -41.02
N ALA A 4 6.75 20.18 -40.79
CA ALA A 4 7.03 20.77 -39.47
C ALA A 4 5.95 20.41 -38.42
N GLN A 5 4.71 20.19 -38.85
CA GLN A 5 3.62 19.78 -37.96
C GLN A 5 3.71 18.31 -37.57
N ILE A 6 4.28 17.46 -38.43
CA ILE A 6 4.47 16.03 -38.16
C ILE A 6 5.59 15.81 -37.13
N GLU A 7 6.67 16.58 -37.23
CA GLU A 7 7.79 16.56 -36.27
C GLU A 7 7.37 17.06 -34.87
N ALA A 8 6.56 18.11 -34.78
CA ALA A 8 6.05 18.62 -33.50
C ALA A 8 5.11 17.62 -32.79
N VAL A 9 4.24 16.94 -33.54
CA VAL A 9 3.31 15.93 -33.01
C VAL A 9 4.05 14.64 -32.61
N GLN A 10 5.20 14.33 -33.21
CA GLN A 10 6.05 13.22 -32.80
C GLN A 10 6.93 13.54 -31.57
N LEU A 11 7.37 14.80 -31.39
CA LEU A 11 8.11 15.22 -30.20
C LEU A 11 7.26 15.13 -28.92
N ASP A 12 5.98 15.48 -29.00
CA ASP A 12 5.06 15.41 -27.84
C ASP A 12 4.76 13.96 -27.41
N LYS A 13 4.91 12.97 -28.30
CA LYS A 13 4.76 11.55 -27.95
C LYS A 13 5.93 10.97 -27.17
N ASN A 14 7.10 11.62 -27.21
CA ASN A 14 8.34 11.17 -26.58
C ASN A 14 8.82 12.09 -25.46
N LYS A 15 7.97 13.01 -24.97
CA LYS A 15 8.32 13.81 -23.79
C LYS A 15 8.29 12.90 -22.57
N GLU A 16 9.44 12.31 -22.26
CA GLU A 16 9.65 11.62 -20.99
C GLU A 16 9.29 12.59 -19.87
N ASN A 17 8.19 12.29 -19.19
CA ASN A 17 7.75 13.09 -18.04
C ASN A 17 8.87 13.07 -16.99
N SER A 18 9.22 14.23 -16.44
CA SER A 18 10.19 14.27 -15.35
C SER A 18 9.64 13.55 -14.12
N PHE A 19 10.50 13.12 -13.20
CA PHE A 19 10.05 12.46 -11.97
C PHE A 19 9.07 13.35 -11.18
N GLU A 20 9.30 14.66 -11.15
CA GLU A 20 8.42 15.64 -10.48
C GLU A 20 7.02 15.69 -11.09
N ASP A 21 6.88 15.37 -12.39
CA ASP A 21 5.58 15.27 -13.06
C ASP A 21 4.86 13.94 -12.78
N ILE A 22 5.59 12.93 -12.29
CA ILE A 22 5.08 11.59 -11.99
C ILE A 22 4.79 11.43 -10.50
N TRP A 23 5.61 11.97 -9.61
CA TRP A 23 5.50 11.79 -8.17
C TRP A 23 4.10 12.17 -7.61
N PRO A 24 3.47 13.29 -8.00
CA PRO A 24 2.12 13.63 -7.56
C PRO A 24 1.03 12.64 -8.02
N LYS A 25 1.31 11.78 -9.01
CA LYS A 25 0.39 10.78 -9.55
C LYS A 25 0.48 9.43 -8.81
N VAL A 26 1.48 9.24 -7.94
CA VAL A 26 1.67 8.00 -7.19
C VAL A 26 0.57 7.84 -6.14
N THR A 27 -0.16 6.73 -6.20
CA THR A 27 -1.29 6.44 -5.29
C THR A 27 -1.09 5.17 -4.46
N LYS A 28 -0.05 4.37 -4.75
CA LYS A 28 0.19 3.07 -4.14
C LYS A 28 1.65 2.98 -3.67
N LEU A 29 1.83 2.92 -2.35
CA LEU A 29 3.09 2.65 -1.67
C LEU A 29 2.80 1.61 -0.60
N ASN A 30 3.51 0.48 -0.63
CA ASN A 30 3.23 -0.64 0.25
C ASN A 30 3.98 -0.50 1.59
N LEU A 31 3.29 -0.84 2.67
CA LEU A 31 3.80 -0.77 4.05
C LEU A 31 3.67 -2.14 4.72
N TYR A 32 4.49 -3.10 4.28
CA TYR A 32 4.38 -4.49 4.73
C TYR A 32 4.72 -4.66 6.22
N ASP A 33 5.88 -4.18 6.67
CA ASP A 33 6.30 -4.36 8.07
C ASP A 33 5.36 -3.68 9.09
N PRO A 34 4.84 -2.47 8.83
CA PRO A 34 3.80 -1.89 9.68
C PRO A 34 2.51 -2.73 9.74
N LEU A 35 2.10 -3.36 8.64
CA LEU A 35 0.96 -4.28 8.65
C LEU A 35 1.25 -5.55 9.47
N THR A 36 2.47 -6.09 9.37
CA THR A 36 2.92 -7.21 10.21
C THR A 36 2.85 -6.86 11.70
N LEU A 37 3.27 -5.65 12.08
CA LEU A 37 3.16 -5.17 13.46
C LEU A 37 1.70 -5.02 13.91
N LEU A 38 0.81 -4.54 13.05
CA LEU A 38 -0.63 -4.48 13.38
C LEU A 38 -1.25 -5.87 13.52
N ALA A 39 -0.79 -6.85 12.74
CA ALA A 39 -1.26 -8.23 12.81
C ALA A 39 -0.80 -8.95 14.09
N SER A 40 0.32 -8.52 14.69
CA SER A 40 0.82 -9.13 15.94
C SER A 40 0.11 -8.63 17.20
N VAL A 41 -0.62 -7.51 17.13
CA VAL A 41 -1.34 -6.93 18.28
C VAL A 41 -2.82 -7.34 18.24
N PRO A 42 -3.33 -8.14 19.20
CA PRO A 42 -4.67 -8.74 19.11
C PRO A 42 -5.82 -7.75 18.87
N GLY A 43 -5.76 -6.55 19.42
CA GLY A 43 -6.78 -5.51 19.23
C GLY A 43 -6.81 -4.97 17.80
N ALA A 44 -5.65 -4.66 17.24
CA ALA A 44 -5.52 -4.21 15.86
C ALA A 44 -5.80 -5.36 14.87
N ALA A 45 -5.34 -6.56 15.20
CA ALA A 45 -5.53 -7.75 14.37
C ALA A 45 -7.01 -8.07 14.16
N LYS A 46 -7.80 -8.10 15.25
CA LYS A 46 -9.26 -8.31 15.20
C LYS A 46 -10.00 -7.21 14.45
N LEU A 47 -9.44 -6.01 14.42
CA LEU A 47 -10.04 -4.86 13.72
C LEU A 47 -9.82 -4.91 12.21
N LEU A 48 -8.70 -5.48 11.73
CA LEU A 48 -8.23 -5.29 10.36
C LEU A 48 -8.09 -6.58 9.54
N PHE A 49 -7.94 -7.73 10.19
CA PHE A 49 -7.62 -8.99 9.53
C PHE A 49 -8.58 -10.12 9.90
N LYS A 50 -8.70 -11.09 9.00
CA LYS A 50 -9.32 -12.39 9.25
C LYS A 50 -8.34 -13.49 8.85
N PRO A 51 -7.36 -13.82 9.72
CA PRO A 51 -6.35 -14.81 9.40
C PRO A 51 -6.98 -16.18 9.06
N LYS A 52 -6.37 -16.88 8.11
CA LYS A 52 -6.76 -18.22 7.71
C LYS A 52 -5.86 -19.25 8.37
N ALA A 53 -6.44 -20.18 9.14
CA ALA A 53 -5.70 -21.32 9.66
C ALA A 53 -5.19 -22.20 8.51
N ILE A 54 -3.89 -22.51 8.53
CA ILE A 54 -3.23 -23.37 7.52
C ILE A 54 -2.52 -24.58 8.15
N HIS A 55 -2.70 -24.79 9.46
CA HIS A 55 -2.13 -25.91 10.19
C HIS A 55 -3.04 -27.15 10.16
N THR A 56 -2.45 -28.33 10.33
CA THR A 56 -3.17 -29.59 10.54
C THR A 56 -3.59 -29.71 12.00
N GLU A 57 -4.78 -30.26 12.26
CA GLU A 57 -5.23 -30.53 13.62
C GLU A 57 -4.22 -31.38 14.41
N GLY A 58 -4.02 -31.03 15.68
CA GLY A 58 -3.04 -31.70 16.56
C GLY A 58 -1.61 -31.16 16.47
N PHE A 59 -1.32 -30.20 15.60
CA PHE A 59 -0.04 -29.49 15.52
C PHE A 59 -0.15 -28.05 16.06
N GLY A 60 1.00 -27.36 16.10
CA GLY A 60 1.04 -25.94 16.47
C GLY A 60 0.20 -25.08 15.53
N VAL A 61 -0.44 -24.04 16.09
CA VAL A 61 -1.30 -23.12 15.34
C VAL A 61 -0.46 -22.27 14.39
N VAL A 62 -0.81 -22.34 13.11
CA VAL A 62 -0.26 -21.47 12.06
C VAL A 62 -1.42 -20.82 11.31
N GLU A 63 -1.34 -19.51 11.14
CA GLU A 63 -2.30 -18.68 10.42
C GLU A 63 -1.60 -17.88 9.32
N GLN A 64 -2.30 -17.67 8.21
CA GLN A 64 -1.87 -16.85 7.09
C GLN A 64 -2.76 -15.61 6.96
N VAL A 65 -2.16 -14.47 6.65
CA VAL A 65 -2.88 -13.24 6.26
C VAL A 65 -2.46 -12.88 4.84
N GLY A 66 -3.31 -13.19 3.87
CA GLY A 66 -3.16 -12.81 2.46
C GLY A 66 -3.95 -11.54 2.10
N PRO A 67 -3.98 -11.17 0.81
CA PRO A 67 -4.71 -9.98 0.34
C PRO A 67 -6.20 -10.01 0.67
N ASP A 68 -6.84 -11.17 0.55
CA ASP A 68 -8.28 -11.35 0.80
C ASP A 68 -8.63 -11.40 2.30
N ASP A 69 -7.62 -11.56 3.15
CA ASP A 69 -7.76 -11.65 4.60
C ASP A 69 -7.67 -10.26 5.28
N VAL A 70 -7.38 -9.19 4.51
CA VAL A 70 -7.46 -7.80 4.97
C VAL A 70 -8.90 -7.30 4.80
N THR A 71 -9.70 -7.39 5.85
CA THR A 71 -11.16 -7.13 5.78
C THR A 71 -11.51 -5.65 5.64
N HIS A 72 -10.62 -4.76 6.10
CA HIS A 72 -10.85 -3.32 6.12
C HIS A 72 -9.60 -2.51 5.71
N PRO A 73 -9.16 -2.59 4.43
CA PRO A 73 -7.92 -1.95 3.96
C PRO A 73 -7.91 -0.43 4.13
N GLU A 74 -9.05 0.24 3.93
CA GLU A 74 -9.16 1.69 4.15
C GLU A 74 -8.97 2.07 5.62
N LYS A 75 -9.48 1.26 6.56
CA LYS A 75 -9.24 1.47 8.00
C LYS A 75 -7.78 1.23 8.36
N ALA A 76 -7.12 0.24 7.74
CA ALA A 76 -5.70 -0.01 7.96
C ALA A 76 -4.85 1.20 7.51
N LYS A 77 -5.15 1.78 6.33
CA LYS A 77 -4.48 3.00 5.83
C LYS A 77 -4.67 4.19 6.79
N LEU A 78 -5.90 4.39 7.27
CA LEU A 78 -6.21 5.46 8.22
C LEU A 78 -5.49 5.26 9.56
N LEU A 79 -5.50 4.05 10.10
CA LEU A 79 -4.84 3.72 11.37
C LEU A 79 -3.32 3.93 11.27
N LEU A 80 -2.68 3.44 10.21
CA LEU A 80 -1.25 3.64 9.98
C LEU A 80 -0.91 5.13 9.90
N SER A 81 -1.71 5.91 9.17
CA SER A 81 -1.53 7.36 9.06
C SER A 81 -1.69 8.06 10.42
N ALA A 82 -2.69 7.68 11.21
CA ALA A 82 -2.97 8.28 12.51
C ALA A 82 -1.85 7.97 13.52
N LEU A 83 -1.43 6.71 13.61
CA LEU A 83 -0.36 6.27 14.52
C LEU A 83 0.97 6.96 14.19
N ALA A 84 1.38 6.96 12.92
CA ALA A 84 2.63 7.59 12.50
C ALA A 84 2.62 9.10 12.76
N LYS A 85 1.54 9.80 12.39
CA LYS A 85 1.40 11.24 12.65
C LYS A 85 1.42 11.54 14.15
N SER A 86 0.71 10.77 14.96
CA SER A 86 0.66 10.97 16.40
C SER A 86 2.02 10.75 17.07
N ALA A 87 2.78 9.75 16.64
CA ALA A 87 4.09 9.45 17.21
C ALA A 87 5.11 10.56 16.91
N LEU A 88 5.07 11.12 15.70
CA LEU A 88 6.00 12.18 15.26
C LEU A 88 5.69 13.57 15.85
N VAL A 89 4.51 13.78 16.42
CA VAL A 89 4.19 15.01 17.16
C VAL A 89 4.87 15.02 18.53
N GLN A 90 5.18 13.84 19.07
CA GLN A 90 5.79 13.67 20.39
C GLN A 90 7.32 13.52 20.34
N SER A 91 7.93 13.52 19.16
CA SER A 91 9.37 13.36 18.93
C SER A 91 10.11 14.68 18.77
#